data_AF-A0AAU0KMR3-F1
#
_entry.id   AF-A0AAU0KMR3-F1
#
_cell.length_a   1.000
_cell.length_b   1.000
_cell.length_c   1.000
_cell.angle_alpha   90.00
_cell.angle_beta   90.00
_cell.angle_gamma   90.00
#
_symmetry.space_group_name_H-M   'P 1'
#
loop_
_entity.id
_entity.type
_entity.pdbx_description
1 polymer ?
#
loop_
_entity_poly.entity_id
_entity_poly.type
_entity_poly.pdbx_seq_one_letter_code
_entity_poly.pdbx_strand_id
1 'polypeptide(L)'
;MARPPLQVEMKFDHLHCHEEGDGFGSSEAYLWTIYFKIDGDSVFLGDDLFLHGNCSLFPTPGSHGNLGDSDIDAGDDVPVPSAIGEFHTMLNPIPVPAWVRDVFGVEDVGGVVGVACVLMEENWVSDTGAEAGHVALNNFVRQAIDNLIPTFGIGNPEVTPEQISALTEGAADAVSDAISGAQGVWDNIVSWLNGDDLLGTRVFTFTHDALTADAFQDMVHRFQKYIVVTQPGFPNGVPVLVADFELFGKMQGIQSCPVTATTSLLKSQGFMNDKNAQDFTDAANQFRRRVFAGDRGLGAWWALAERNTASIAGVMRAHPRVVRKAAPAVLVELALTLGGKGKISEAFVTHVTELLTLFATHGSRRLRVDSKAALGVLPSLAGKSFNEAMDILRNQQPTRIPVRQHPKS
;
A
#
# COMPACT_ATOMS: atom_id res chain seq x y z
N MET A 1 -15.39 15.94 11.63
CA MET A 1 -14.39 15.18 12.41
C MET A 1 -13.08 15.17 11.62
N ALA A 2 -11.92 14.94 12.24
CA ALA A 2 -10.69 14.80 11.45
C ALA A 2 -10.72 13.45 10.73
N ARG A 3 -10.38 13.43 9.43
CA ARG A 3 -10.18 12.18 8.67
C ARG A 3 -9.12 11.32 9.38
N PRO A 4 -9.32 10.00 9.57
CA PRO A 4 -8.35 9.17 10.29
C PRO A 4 -7.16 8.78 9.41
N PRO A 5 -5.93 8.67 9.93
CA PRO A 5 -4.80 8.20 9.13
C PRO A 5 -4.96 6.74 8.69
N LEU A 6 -4.59 6.47 7.44
CA LEU A 6 -4.65 5.13 6.84
C LEU A 6 -3.26 4.49 6.77
N GLN A 7 -3.16 3.23 7.19
CA GLN A 7 -2.04 2.36 6.86
C GLN A 7 -2.23 1.87 5.43
N VAL A 8 -1.27 2.22 4.58
CA VAL A 8 -1.27 1.89 3.16
C VAL A 8 -0.27 0.77 2.90
N GLU A 9 -0.69 -0.20 2.10
CA GLU A 9 0.19 -1.20 1.50
C GLU A 9 -0.18 -1.39 0.02
N MET A 10 0.82 -1.22 -0.83
CA MET A 10 0.76 -1.53 -2.25
C MET A 10 1.67 -2.71 -2.52
N LYS A 11 1.17 -3.68 -3.29
CA LYS A 11 1.92 -4.86 -3.68
C LYS A 11 1.62 -5.24 -5.13
N PHE A 12 2.65 -5.30 -5.96
CA PHE A 12 2.59 -6.02 -7.23
C PHE A 12 2.93 -7.50 -6.99
N ASP A 13 2.12 -8.38 -7.56
CA ASP A 13 2.23 -9.83 -7.40
C ASP A 13 3.10 -10.42 -8.53
N HIS A 14 2.72 -10.20 -9.79
CA HIS A 14 3.41 -10.73 -10.99
C HIS A 14 3.09 -9.90 -12.24
N LEU A 15 3.89 -10.10 -13.28
CA LEU A 15 3.66 -9.68 -14.65
C LEU A 15 3.37 -10.93 -15.49
N HIS A 16 2.25 -10.94 -16.22
CA HIS A 16 1.91 -12.01 -17.16
C HIS A 16 2.30 -11.60 -18.58
N CYS A 17 3.06 -12.42 -19.29
CA CYS A 17 3.39 -12.21 -20.71
C CYS A 17 2.32 -12.88 -21.59
N HIS A 18 1.57 -12.10 -22.36
CA HIS A 18 0.62 -12.61 -23.36
C HIS A 18 1.29 -12.78 -24.74
N GLU A 19 2.19 -11.87 -25.10
CA GLU A 19 2.94 -11.83 -26.37
C GLU A 19 4.30 -11.16 -26.12
N GLU A 20 5.38 -11.84 -26.49
CA GLU A 20 6.76 -11.37 -26.32
C GLU A 20 7.17 -10.39 -27.43
N GLY A 21 7.91 -9.33 -27.05
CA GLY A 21 8.34 -8.20 -27.88
C GLY A 21 9.02 -8.54 -29.21
N ASP A 22 9.78 -9.65 -29.20
CA ASP A 22 10.85 -9.91 -30.14
C ASP A 22 10.65 -11.25 -30.84
N GLY A 23 10.10 -11.23 -32.06
CA GLY A 23 9.58 -12.44 -32.70
C GLY A 23 10.44 -13.72 -32.68
N PHE A 24 11.79 -13.67 -32.75
CA PHE A 24 12.65 -14.84 -32.48
C PHE A 24 13.65 -14.47 -31.38
N GLY A 25 13.29 -14.72 -30.12
CA GLY A 25 14.08 -14.42 -28.94
C GLY A 25 13.17 -14.40 -27.70
N SER A 26 13.77 -14.24 -26.54
CA SER A 26 13.07 -14.10 -25.26
C SER A 26 13.04 -12.65 -24.83
N SER A 27 11.98 -12.22 -24.12
CA SER A 27 11.90 -10.85 -23.60
C SER A 27 12.72 -10.69 -22.31
N GLU A 28 13.47 -9.59 -22.22
CA GLU A 28 14.24 -9.13 -21.06
C GLU A 28 13.56 -7.89 -20.44
N ALA A 29 12.27 -8.04 -20.08
CA ALA A 29 11.51 -6.94 -19.50
C ALA A 29 12.03 -6.52 -18.12
N TYR A 30 11.95 -5.22 -17.83
CA TYR A 30 12.21 -4.66 -16.51
C TYR A 30 11.20 -3.56 -16.16
N LEU A 31 10.98 -3.35 -14.86
CA LEU A 31 9.88 -2.52 -14.35
C LEU A 31 10.39 -1.42 -13.41
N TRP A 32 10.18 -0.16 -13.77
CA TRP A 32 10.35 0.94 -12.82
C TRP A 32 9.07 1.20 -12.05
N THR A 33 9.19 1.32 -10.73
CA THR A 33 8.10 1.75 -9.86
C THR A 33 8.51 2.95 -9.02
N ILE A 34 7.67 3.98 -9.04
CA ILE A 34 7.91 5.21 -8.30
C ILE A 34 6.68 5.46 -7.44
N TYR A 35 6.80 5.12 -6.16
CA TYR A 35 5.73 5.35 -5.20
C TYR A 35 5.74 6.81 -4.75
N PHE A 36 4.57 7.36 -4.51
CA PHE A 36 4.44 8.73 -4.02
C PHE A 36 3.23 8.89 -3.11
N LYS A 37 3.27 9.93 -2.27
CA LYS A 37 2.10 10.42 -1.54
C LYS A 37 2.07 11.94 -1.44
N ILE A 38 0.85 12.48 -1.36
CA ILE A 38 0.51 13.87 -1.11
C ILE A 38 -0.36 13.86 0.14
N ASP A 39 0.20 14.21 1.29
CA ASP A 39 -0.47 13.98 2.56
C ASP A 39 -0.02 14.96 3.66
N GLY A 40 -0.65 14.86 4.83
CA GLY A 40 -0.43 15.80 5.94
C GLY A 40 0.97 15.82 6.56
N ASP A 41 1.90 14.96 6.12
CA ASP A 41 3.29 15.01 6.60
C ASP A 41 4.05 16.19 5.98
N SER A 42 3.73 16.54 4.74
CA SER A 42 4.45 17.53 3.95
C SER A 42 3.56 18.54 3.23
N VAL A 43 2.23 18.35 3.25
CA VAL A 43 1.25 19.22 2.60
C VAL A 43 0.24 19.75 3.60
N PHE A 44 -0.17 21.01 3.45
CA PHE A 44 -1.19 21.66 4.28
C PHE A 44 -2.07 22.60 3.46
N LEU A 45 -3.28 22.89 3.93
CA LEU A 45 -4.13 23.93 3.32
C LEU A 45 -3.72 25.30 3.85
N GLY A 46 -3.38 26.22 2.96
CA GLY A 46 -3.05 27.61 3.28
C GLY A 46 -4.28 28.47 3.56
N ASP A 47 -4.02 29.68 4.06
CA ASP A 47 -5.08 30.68 4.28
C ASP A 47 -5.69 31.21 2.97
N ASP A 48 -5.02 30.98 1.83
CA ASP A 48 -5.51 31.24 0.48
C ASP A 48 -6.45 30.15 -0.05
N LEU A 49 -6.73 29.12 0.77
CA LEU A 49 -7.57 27.96 0.46
C LEU A 49 -7.00 27.02 -0.62
N PHE A 50 -5.70 27.11 -0.89
CA PHE A 50 -4.95 26.20 -1.75
C PHE A 50 -4.00 25.32 -0.94
N LEU A 51 -3.58 24.19 -1.51
CA LEU A 51 -2.59 23.33 -0.89
C LEU A 51 -1.17 23.88 -1.08
N HIS A 52 -0.34 23.74 -0.06
CA HIS A 52 1.07 24.12 -0.06
C HIS A 52 1.92 22.95 0.41
N GLY A 53 3.16 22.88 -0.07
CA GLY A 53 4.12 21.85 0.32
C GLY A 53 4.63 21.05 -0.87
N ASN A 54 5.19 19.88 -0.58
CA ASN A 54 5.77 18.98 -1.58
C ASN A 54 5.25 17.56 -1.38
N CYS A 55 5.22 16.76 -2.43
CA CYS A 55 4.97 15.33 -2.33
C CYS A 55 6.15 14.62 -1.65
N SER A 56 5.87 13.44 -1.10
CA SER A 56 6.89 12.48 -0.71
C SER A 56 7.04 11.44 -1.82
N LEU A 57 8.24 11.29 -2.36
CA LEU A 57 8.58 10.31 -3.40
C LEU A 57 9.45 9.19 -2.83
N PHE A 58 9.17 7.96 -3.22
CA PHE A 58 9.88 6.75 -2.79
C PHE A 58 10.29 5.94 -4.02
N PRO A 59 11.47 6.23 -4.60
CA PRO A 59 11.98 5.49 -5.75
C PRO A 59 12.41 4.07 -5.34
N THR A 60 12.37 3.14 -6.30
CA THR A 60 12.89 1.77 -6.15
C THR A 60 14.17 1.59 -7.00
N PRO A 61 14.84 0.43 -6.99
CA PRO A 61 15.94 0.17 -7.93
C PRO A 61 15.48 0.21 -9.40
N GLY A 62 16.27 0.82 -10.30
CA GLY A 62 15.89 1.08 -11.69
C GLY A 62 16.80 0.45 -12.76
N SER A 63 17.75 -0.39 -12.38
CA SER A 63 18.65 -1.07 -13.32
C SER A 63 17.90 -2.18 -14.06
N HIS A 64 18.53 -2.69 -15.12
CA HIS A 64 18.13 -3.92 -15.79
C HIS A 64 18.09 -5.13 -14.86
N GLY A 65 17.41 -6.19 -15.30
CA GLY A 65 17.25 -7.44 -14.54
C GLY A 65 16.51 -7.31 -13.21
N ASN A 66 15.80 -6.20 -12.95
CA ASN A 66 15.14 -5.97 -11.65
C ASN A 66 13.90 -6.84 -11.40
N LEU A 67 13.42 -7.56 -12.42
CA LEU A 67 12.43 -8.64 -12.31
C LEU A 67 13.08 -10.01 -12.01
N GLY A 68 14.40 -10.13 -12.19
CA GLY A 68 15.18 -11.34 -11.89
C GLY A 68 15.06 -12.46 -12.93
N ASP A 69 14.22 -12.29 -13.95
CA ASP A 69 14.12 -13.14 -15.12
C ASP A 69 14.58 -12.36 -16.35
N SER A 70 15.36 -13.02 -17.21
CA SER A 70 15.92 -12.47 -18.45
C SER A 70 15.49 -13.29 -19.68
N ASP A 71 14.52 -14.19 -19.51
CA ASP A 71 14.07 -15.11 -20.55
C ASP A 71 12.56 -15.31 -20.41
N ILE A 72 11.78 -14.26 -20.71
CA ILE A 72 10.33 -14.25 -20.54
C ILE A 72 9.66 -14.68 -21.85
N ASP A 73 9.02 -15.85 -21.84
CA ASP A 73 8.25 -16.37 -22.97
C ASP A 73 6.76 -16.00 -22.86
N ALA A 74 6.07 -16.00 -24.01
CA ALA A 74 4.61 -15.90 -24.05
C ALA A 74 3.93 -17.00 -23.20
N GLY A 75 3.14 -16.58 -22.22
CA GLY A 75 2.43 -17.41 -21.25
C GLY A 75 3.04 -17.43 -19.85
N ASP A 76 4.22 -16.85 -19.66
CA ASP A 76 4.91 -16.85 -18.37
C ASP A 76 4.32 -15.85 -17.36
N ASP A 77 4.44 -16.22 -16.08
CA ASP A 77 4.15 -15.36 -14.93
C ASP A 77 5.45 -15.00 -14.21
N VAL A 78 5.92 -13.77 -14.41
CA VAL A 78 7.15 -13.26 -13.82
C VAL A 78 6.84 -12.61 -12.47
N PRO A 79 7.35 -13.15 -11.33
CA PRO A 79 7.06 -12.58 -10.02
C PRO A 79 7.71 -11.21 -9.88
N VAL A 80 6.97 -10.21 -9.38
CA VAL A 80 7.56 -8.89 -9.11
C VAL A 80 8.29 -8.91 -7.77
N PRO A 81 9.61 -8.66 -7.72
CA PRO A 81 10.36 -8.68 -6.46
C PRO A 81 9.91 -7.59 -5.49
N SER A 82 9.90 -7.88 -4.19
CA SER A 82 9.45 -6.93 -3.16
C SER A 82 10.20 -5.59 -3.17
N ALA A 83 11.45 -5.58 -3.64
CA ALA A 83 12.27 -4.37 -3.73
C ALA A 83 11.70 -3.30 -4.68
N ILE A 84 10.96 -3.74 -5.70
CA ILE A 84 10.29 -2.86 -6.69
C ILE A 84 8.75 -3.00 -6.65
N GLY A 85 8.23 -4.05 -6.02
CA GLY A 85 6.79 -4.36 -6.01
C GLY A 85 6.05 -4.02 -4.73
N GLU A 86 6.74 -3.83 -3.59
CA GLU A 86 6.09 -3.62 -2.28
C GLU A 86 6.38 -2.24 -1.70
N PHE A 87 5.32 -1.55 -1.26
CA PHE A 87 5.41 -0.26 -0.60
C PHE A 87 4.45 -0.18 0.58
N HIS A 88 4.95 0.30 1.73
CA HIS A 88 4.17 0.50 2.93
C HIS A 88 4.35 1.93 3.44
N THR A 89 3.24 2.61 3.75
CA THR A 89 3.29 3.97 4.29
C THR A 89 2.09 4.30 5.17
N MET A 90 2.13 5.49 5.76
CA MET A 90 0.97 6.12 6.38
C MET A 90 0.47 7.22 5.46
N LEU A 91 -0.84 7.24 5.21
CA LEU A 91 -1.52 8.32 4.51
C LEU A 91 -2.23 9.20 5.55
N ASN A 92 -1.62 10.32 5.87
CA ASN A 92 -2.12 11.26 6.87
C ASN A 92 -3.06 12.30 6.23
N PRO A 93 -4.19 12.65 6.87
CA PRO A 93 -5.04 13.72 6.38
C PRO A 93 -4.27 15.04 6.33
N ILE A 94 -4.53 15.84 5.29
CA ILE A 94 -3.92 17.14 5.09
C ILE A 94 -4.62 18.15 6.03
N PRO A 95 -3.88 18.78 6.96
CA PRO A 95 -4.48 19.64 7.97
C PRO A 95 -5.13 20.89 7.35
N VAL A 96 -6.32 21.22 7.85
CA VAL A 96 -7.04 22.44 7.48
C VAL A 96 -6.99 23.46 8.62
N PRO A 97 -6.70 24.75 8.34
CA PRO A 97 -6.67 25.79 9.37
C PRO A 97 -7.97 25.84 10.18
N ALA A 98 -7.86 26.08 11.49
CA ALA A 98 -9.02 26.05 12.39
C ALA A 98 -10.14 26.99 11.93
N TRP A 99 -9.80 28.20 11.46
CA TRP A 99 -10.78 29.16 10.98
C TRP A 99 -11.55 28.66 9.75
N VAL A 100 -10.90 27.93 8.84
CA VAL A 100 -11.55 27.34 7.67
C VAL A 100 -12.56 26.28 8.11
N ARG A 101 -12.17 25.42 9.05
CA ARG A 101 -13.07 24.40 9.62
C ARG A 101 -14.26 25.04 10.33
N ASP A 102 -14.03 26.10 11.10
CA ASP A 102 -15.07 26.78 11.87
C ASP A 102 -16.04 27.55 10.97
N VAL A 103 -15.55 28.18 9.89
CA VAL A 103 -16.35 28.98 8.96
C VAL A 103 -17.10 28.12 7.95
N PHE A 104 -16.44 27.13 7.35
CA PHE A 104 -17.00 26.34 6.25
C PHE A 104 -17.52 24.97 6.69
N GLY A 105 -17.29 24.56 7.95
CA GLY A 105 -17.72 23.25 8.45
C GLY A 105 -17.01 22.07 7.77
N VAL A 106 -15.83 22.31 7.18
CA VAL A 106 -15.07 21.29 6.44
C VAL A 106 -14.14 20.49 7.35
N GLU A 107 -13.87 19.25 6.94
CA GLU A 107 -12.88 18.38 7.60
C GLU A 107 -11.48 18.58 7.02
N ASP A 108 -10.46 18.04 7.68
CA ASP A 108 -9.09 17.97 7.16
C ASP A 108 -9.09 17.30 5.78
N VAL A 109 -8.39 17.83 4.78
CA VAL A 109 -8.43 17.36 3.39
C VAL A 109 -7.87 15.93 3.27
N GLY A 110 -8.45 15.11 2.39
CA GLY A 110 -7.94 13.77 2.12
C GLY A 110 -6.61 13.80 1.38
N GLY A 111 -5.64 12.98 1.80
CA GLY A 111 -4.41 12.77 1.05
C GLY A 111 -4.60 11.89 -0.19
N VAL A 112 -3.55 11.80 -1.01
CA VAL A 112 -3.45 10.92 -2.19
C VAL A 112 -2.20 10.06 -2.06
N VAL A 113 -2.28 8.80 -2.45
CA VAL A 113 -1.12 7.90 -2.60
C VAL A 113 -1.18 7.23 -3.96
N GLY A 114 -0.02 6.96 -4.54
CA GLY A 114 0.02 6.35 -5.87
C GLY A 114 1.36 5.70 -6.20
N VAL A 115 1.39 5.08 -7.37
CA VAL A 115 2.59 4.50 -7.97
C VAL A 115 2.57 4.74 -9.47
N ALA A 116 3.66 5.29 -9.99
CA ALA A 116 3.94 5.32 -11.42
C ALA A 116 4.74 4.07 -11.80
N CYS A 117 4.31 3.39 -12.86
CA CYS A 117 4.90 2.16 -13.38
C CYS A 117 5.35 2.40 -14.82
N VAL A 118 6.58 2.01 -15.14
CA VAL A 118 7.12 2.05 -16.51
C VAL A 118 7.68 0.67 -16.81
N LEU A 119 7.09 -0.01 -17.79
CA LEU A 119 7.53 -1.31 -18.26
C LEU A 119 8.33 -1.11 -19.55
N MET A 120 9.54 -1.67 -19.59
CA MET A 120 10.46 -1.54 -20.72
C MET A 120 11.12 -2.87 -21.04
N GLU A 121 11.54 -2.99 -22.28
CA GLU A 121 12.33 -4.09 -22.81
C GLU A 121 13.82 -3.69 -22.80
N GLU A 122 14.67 -4.48 -22.15
CA GLU A 122 16.12 -4.31 -22.18
C GLU A 122 16.66 -4.49 -23.59
N ASN A 123 17.56 -3.59 -24.00
CA ASN A 123 18.21 -3.63 -25.31
C ASN A 123 19.67 -3.20 -25.16
N TRP A 124 20.07 -2.08 -25.79
CA TRP A 124 21.46 -1.65 -25.87
C TRP A 124 21.80 -0.56 -24.84
N VAL A 125 20.87 -0.18 -23.98
CA VAL A 125 21.14 0.74 -22.88
C VAL A 125 21.99 0.00 -21.84
N SER A 126 23.02 0.66 -21.31
CA SER A 126 23.76 0.09 -20.18
C SER A 126 22.98 0.23 -18.88
N ASP A 127 23.24 -0.64 -17.90
CA ASP A 127 22.73 -0.51 -16.51
C ASP A 127 22.86 0.92 -15.95
N THR A 128 24.01 1.55 -16.20
CA THR A 128 24.29 2.92 -15.75
C THR A 128 23.41 3.94 -16.47
N GLY A 129 23.13 3.73 -17.76
CA GLY A 129 22.20 4.55 -18.53
C GLY A 129 20.75 4.38 -18.05
N ALA A 130 20.32 3.14 -17.81
CA ALA A 130 18.99 2.84 -17.27
C ALA A 130 18.78 3.52 -15.90
N GLU A 131 19.74 3.40 -14.97
CA GLU A 131 19.67 4.08 -13.68
C GLU A 131 19.66 5.61 -13.81
N ALA A 132 20.43 6.17 -14.74
CA ALA A 132 20.41 7.62 -14.97
C ALA A 132 19.04 8.09 -15.48
N GLY A 133 18.44 7.34 -16.42
CA GLY A 133 17.07 7.57 -16.90
C GLY A 133 16.05 7.46 -15.76
N HIS A 134 16.18 6.44 -14.92
CA HIS A 134 15.32 6.25 -13.75
C HIS A 134 15.42 7.42 -12.76
N VAL A 135 16.63 7.90 -12.44
CA VAL A 135 16.84 9.08 -11.58
C VAL A 135 16.19 10.33 -12.17
N ALA A 136 16.27 10.53 -13.48
CA ALA A 136 15.61 11.66 -14.13
C ALA A 136 14.10 11.55 -14.11
N LEU A 137 13.55 10.36 -14.35
CA LEU A 137 12.12 10.11 -14.20
C LEU A 137 11.65 10.45 -12.78
N ASN A 138 12.38 10.01 -11.75
CA ASN A 138 12.07 10.30 -10.36
C ASN A 138 12.01 11.81 -10.08
N ASN A 139 13.00 12.56 -10.59
CA ASN A 139 13.04 14.01 -10.44
C ASN A 139 11.89 14.70 -11.17
N PHE A 140 11.60 14.25 -12.40
CA PHE A 140 10.48 14.77 -13.18
C PHE A 140 9.14 14.51 -12.47
N VAL A 141 8.86 13.27 -12.06
CA VAL A 141 7.61 12.91 -11.37
C VAL A 141 7.44 13.75 -10.11
N ARG A 142 8.50 13.93 -9.31
CA ARG A 142 8.45 14.80 -8.13
C ARG A 142 8.08 16.23 -8.51
N GLN A 143 8.83 16.85 -9.43
CA GLN A 143 8.60 18.24 -9.82
C GLN A 143 7.20 18.43 -10.39
N ALA A 144 6.74 17.48 -11.19
CA ALA A 144 5.46 17.56 -11.85
C ALA A 144 4.29 17.42 -10.86
N ILE A 145 4.40 16.53 -9.86
CA ILE A 145 3.44 16.46 -8.75
C ILE A 145 3.50 17.73 -7.89
N ASP A 146 4.70 18.20 -7.53
CA ASP A 146 4.88 19.40 -6.71
C ASP A 146 4.26 20.65 -7.37
N ASN A 147 4.34 20.74 -8.70
CA ASN A 147 3.70 21.82 -9.46
C ASN A 147 2.17 21.71 -9.49
N LEU A 148 1.61 20.51 -9.35
CA LEU A 148 0.16 20.31 -9.27
C LEU A 148 -0.41 20.64 -7.89
N ILE A 149 0.34 20.44 -6.81
CA ILE A 149 -0.14 20.64 -5.43
C ILE A 149 -0.83 22.02 -5.25
N PRO A 150 -0.23 23.15 -5.65
CA PRO A 150 -0.84 24.48 -5.48
C PRO A 150 -2.11 24.71 -6.30
N THR A 151 -2.44 23.83 -7.25
CA THR A 151 -3.66 23.91 -8.05
C THR A 151 -4.86 23.26 -7.34
N PHE A 152 -4.61 22.48 -6.29
CA PHE A 152 -5.65 21.88 -5.47
C PHE A 152 -6.07 22.83 -4.34
N GLY A 153 -7.35 22.77 -4.00
CA GLY A 153 -7.93 23.55 -2.91
C GLY A 153 -9.29 22.99 -2.51
N ILE A 154 -10.00 23.69 -1.63
CA ILE A 154 -11.31 23.22 -1.12
C ILE A 154 -12.32 22.95 -2.27
N GLY A 155 -12.26 23.73 -3.35
CA GLY A 155 -13.16 23.60 -4.49
C GLY A 155 -12.70 22.65 -5.59
N ASN A 156 -11.46 22.14 -5.52
CA ASN A 156 -10.90 21.25 -6.53
C ASN A 156 -9.93 20.25 -5.87
N PRO A 157 -10.45 19.21 -5.19
CA PRO A 157 -9.62 18.31 -4.40
C PRO A 157 -9.04 17.13 -5.20
N GLU A 158 -9.39 16.97 -6.48
CA GLU A 158 -9.07 15.79 -7.28
C GLU A 158 -8.16 16.12 -8.46
N VAL A 159 -7.26 15.18 -8.78
CA VAL A 159 -6.43 15.21 -9.99
C VAL A 159 -7.30 14.85 -11.19
N THR A 160 -7.33 15.67 -12.23
CA THR A 160 -8.11 15.37 -13.44
C THR A 160 -7.35 14.39 -14.36
N PRO A 161 -8.04 13.60 -15.19
CA PRO A 161 -7.39 12.76 -16.20
C PRO A 161 -6.42 13.52 -17.12
N GLU A 162 -6.75 14.77 -17.46
CA GLU A 162 -5.91 15.63 -18.30
C GLU A 162 -4.59 16.00 -17.61
N GLN A 163 -4.63 16.26 -16.29
CA GLN A 163 -3.42 16.48 -15.50
C GLN A 163 -2.54 15.23 -15.47
N ILE A 164 -3.13 14.03 -15.32
CA ILE A 164 -2.40 12.75 -15.38
C ILE A 164 -1.79 12.52 -16.77
N SER A 165 -2.51 12.87 -17.85
CA SER A 165 -2.00 12.77 -19.22
C SER A 165 -0.78 13.67 -19.44
N ALA A 166 -0.86 14.94 -19.00
CA ALA A 166 0.24 15.89 -19.12
C ALA A 166 1.49 15.47 -18.33
N LEU A 167 1.30 14.85 -17.15
CA LEU A 167 2.40 14.23 -16.41
C LEU A 167 3.07 13.09 -17.21
N THR A 168 2.29 12.27 -17.90
CA THR A 168 2.79 11.11 -18.63
C THR A 168 3.59 11.53 -19.87
N GLU A 169 3.13 12.54 -20.59
CA GLU A 169 3.81 13.04 -21.81
C GLU A 169 5.17 13.68 -21.50
N GLY A 170 5.26 14.56 -20.50
CA GLY A 170 6.53 15.23 -20.17
C GLY A 170 7.61 14.31 -19.58
N ALA A 171 7.21 13.14 -19.05
CA ALA A 171 8.12 12.18 -18.45
C ALA A 171 9.05 11.53 -19.49
N ALA A 172 8.55 11.25 -20.70
CA ALA A 172 9.32 10.61 -21.75
C ALA A 172 10.50 11.49 -22.20
N ASP A 173 10.27 12.78 -22.39
CA ASP A 173 11.31 13.74 -22.78
C ASP A 173 12.40 13.86 -21.70
N ALA A 174 12.00 13.99 -20.43
CA ALA A 174 12.93 14.11 -19.31
C ALA A 174 13.83 12.86 -19.14
N VAL A 175 13.29 11.68 -19.39
CA VAL A 175 14.04 10.41 -19.36
C VAL A 175 15.03 10.33 -20.51
N SER A 176 14.58 10.62 -21.73
CA SER A 176 15.42 10.57 -22.94
C SER A 176 16.65 11.50 -22.85
N ASP A 177 16.46 12.73 -22.37
CA ASP A 177 17.53 13.71 -22.19
C ASP A 177 18.59 13.25 -21.18
N ALA A 178 18.16 12.61 -20.09
CA ALA A 178 19.05 12.16 -19.03
C ALA A 178 19.85 10.91 -19.40
N ILE A 179 19.24 9.95 -20.09
CA ILE A 179 19.94 8.77 -20.62
C ILE A 179 21.05 9.24 -21.58
N SER A 180 20.70 10.14 -22.50
CA SER A 180 21.65 10.72 -23.47
C SER A 180 22.80 11.47 -22.78
N GLY A 181 22.54 12.15 -21.67
CA GLY A 181 23.57 12.88 -20.90
C GLY A 181 24.50 11.99 -20.08
N ALA A 182 24.07 10.79 -19.71
CA ALA A 182 24.83 9.83 -18.89
C ALA A 182 25.68 8.86 -19.73
N GLN A 183 25.33 8.65 -20.99
CA GLN A 183 26.08 7.82 -21.94
C GLN A 183 27.16 8.65 -22.68
N GLY A 184 28.30 8.03 -23.00
CA GLY A 184 29.38 8.71 -23.73
C GLY A 184 28.93 9.11 -25.15
N VAL A 185 29.54 10.15 -25.73
CA VAL A 185 29.20 10.70 -27.07
C VAL A 185 29.21 9.64 -28.19
N TRP A 186 29.98 8.56 -28.04
CA TRP A 186 30.03 7.45 -29.00
C TRP A 186 28.99 6.35 -28.74
N ASP A 187 28.50 6.19 -27.49
CA ASP A 187 27.44 5.25 -27.12
C ASP A 187 26.05 5.80 -27.51
N ASN A 188 25.89 7.13 -27.53
CA ASN A 188 24.67 7.83 -27.98
C ASN A 188 24.32 7.63 -29.46
N ILE A 189 25.28 7.24 -30.31
CA ILE A 189 25.01 6.96 -31.74
C ILE A 189 24.41 5.56 -31.91
N VAL A 190 24.68 4.63 -30.99
CA VAL A 190 24.16 3.25 -31.00
C VAL A 190 22.83 3.17 -30.25
N SER A 191 22.64 3.90 -29.14
CA SER A 191 21.35 3.98 -28.43
C SER A 191 20.23 4.70 -29.20
N TRP A 192 20.57 5.57 -30.16
CA TRP A 192 19.60 6.19 -31.09
C TRP A 192 19.07 5.23 -32.17
N LEU A 193 19.79 4.13 -32.45
CA LEU A 193 19.40 3.13 -33.45
C LEU A 193 18.77 1.86 -32.84
N ASN A 194 18.90 1.64 -31.52
CA ASN A 194 18.35 0.46 -30.82
C ASN A 194 18.32 0.61 -29.27
N GLY A 195 17.71 1.70 -28.76
CA GLY A 195 17.55 1.90 -27.30
C GLY A 195 16.58 0.92 -26.65
N ASP A 196 16.47 0.96 -25.32
CA ASP A 196 15.44 0.21 -24.59
C ASP A 196 14.05 0.62 -25.05
N ASP A 197 13.19 -0.38 -25.14
CA ASP A 197 11.92 -0.27 -25.82
C ASP A 197 10.80 -0.06 -24.80
N LEU A 198 10.16 1.11 -24.81
CA LEU A 198 9.03 1.38 -23.94
C LEU A 198 7.85 0.47 -24.31
N LEU A 199 7.49 -0.44 -23.40
CA LEU A 199 6.33 -1.32 -23.52
C LEU A 199 5.06 -0.62 -23.05
N GLY A 200 5.18 0.20 -22.00
CA GLY A 200 4.15 1.17 -21.64
C GLY A 200 4.28 1.76 -20.25
N THR A 201 3.34 2.65 -19.91
CA THR A 201 3.33 3.38 -18.64
C THR A 201 1.96 3.33 -17.98
N ARG A 202 1.93 3.27 -16.65
CA ARG A 202 0.68 3.34 -15.88
C ARG A 202 0.87 4.07 -14.56
N VAL A 203 -0.03 5.00 -14.26
CA VAL A 203 -0.13 5.58 -12.92
C VAL A 203 -1.37 5.03 -12.23
N PHE A 204 -1.20 4.48 -11.04
CA PHE A 204 -2.28 4.16 -10.11
C PHE A 204 -2.34 5.23 -9.03
N THR A 205 -3.53 5.77 -8.78
CA THR A 205 -3.76 6.77 -7.73
C THR A 205 -4.94 6.36 -6.87
N PHE A 206 -4.84 6.65 -5.57
CA PHE A 206 -5.83 6.32 -4.57
C PHE A 206 -6.02 7.51 -3.64
N THR A 207 -7.26 7.99 -3.56
CA THR A 207 -7.61 9.06 -2.63
C THR A 207 -7.95 8.47 -1.26
N HIS A 208 -7.75 9.28 -0.23
CA HIS A 208 -8.10 8.94 1.15
C HIS A 208 -9.57 8.50 1.29
N ASP A 209 -10.48 9.18 0.59
CA ASP A 209 -11.91 8.90 0.63
C ASP A 209 -12.25 7.61 -0.13
N ALA A 210 -11.63 7.35 -1.28
CA ALA A 210 -11.78 6.10 -2.01
C ALA A 210 -11.30 4.90 -1.18
N LEU A 211 -10.16 5.02 -0.49
CA LEU A 211 -9.64 3.98 0.39
C LEU A 211 -10.48 3.80 1.66
N THR A 212 -11.14 4.85 2.13
CA THR A 212 -12.07 4.74 3.26
C THR A 212 -13.36 4.02 2.86
N ALA A 213 -13.84 4.26 1.64
CA ALA A 213 -15.03 3.63 1.08
C ALA A 213 -14.77 2.16 0.69
N ASP A 214 -13.65 1.90 0.02
CA ASP A 214 -13.17 0.58 -0.34
C ASP A 214 -11.69 0.44 0.00
N ALA A 215 -11.46 -0.22 1.13
CA ALA A 215 -10.13 -0.39 1.70
C ALA A 215 -9.23 -1.33 0.89
N PHE A 216 -9.75 -2.01 -0.14
CA PHE A 216 -8.96 -2.92 -0.94
C PHE A 216 -9.29 -2.81 -2.43
N GLN A 217 -8.31 -2.40 -3.21
CA GLN A 217 -8.46 -2.14 -4.63
C GLN A 217 -7.44 -2.95 -5.43
N ASP A 218 -7.82 -3.42 -6.59
CA ASP A 218 -6.92 -4.15 -7.48
C ASP A 218 -6.11 -3.15 -8.32
N MET A 219 -4.84 -3.46 -8.54
CA MET A 219 -3.94 -2.75 -9.45
C MET A 219 -3.65 -3.67 -10.63
N VAL A 220 -4.52 -3.64 -11.63
CA VAL A 220 -4.36 -4.44 -12.85
C VAL A 220 -4.23 -3.51 -14.05
N HIS A 221 -3.22 -3.76 -14.88
CA HIS A 221 -3.06 -3.02 -16.12
C HIS A 221 -2.37 -3.86 -17.19
N ARG A 222 -2.88 -3.78 -18.42
CA ARG A 222 -2.33 -4.44 -19.60
C ARG A 222 -1.59 -3.42 -20.46
N PHE A 223 -0.31 -3.64 -20.66
CA PHE A 223 0.58 -2.89 -21.54
C PHE A 223 0.57 -3.55 -22.92
N GLN A 224 0.12 -2.83 -23.94
CA GLN A 224 0.08 -3.33 -25.32
C GLN A 224 0.86 -2.39 -26.23
N LYS A 225 1.89 -2.92 -26.89
CA LYS A 225 2.69 -2.18 -27.87
C LYS A 225 2.32 -2.61 -29.27
N TYR A 226 1.97 -1.64 -30.11
CA TYR A 226 1.67 -1.85 -31.53
C TYR A 226 2.69 -1.12 -32.40
N ILE A 227 3.16 -1.77 -33.47
CA ILE A 227 3.90 -1.10 -34.55
C ILE A 227 3.07 -1.07 -35.83
N VAL A 228 3.32 -0.10 -36.70
CA VAL A 228 2.67 -0.03 -38.02
C VAL A 228 3.61 -0.61 -39.07
N VAL A 229 3.28 -1.79 -39.57
CA VAL A 229 4.05 -2.44 -40.63
C VAL A 229 3.51 -2.01 -41.99
N THR A 230 4.37 -1.47 -42.84
CA THR A 230 3.99 -1.14 -44.23
C THR A 230 4.08 -2.40 -45.09
N GLN A 231 2.97 -2.76 -45.74
CA GLN A 231 2.93 -3.90 -46.67
C GLN A 231 2.39 -3.45 -48.04
N PRO A 232 2.86 -4.05 -49.15
CA PRO A 232 2.29 -3.78 -50.47
C PRO A 232 0.77 -4.01 -50.48
N GLY A 233 0.00 -2.98 -50.85
CA GLY A 233 -1.47 -3.01 -50.84
C GLY A 233 -2.14 -2.37 -49.61
N PHE A 234 -1.38 -2.01 -48.58
CA PHE A 234 -1.86 -1.31 -47.39
C PHE A 234 -1.13 0.04 -47.24
N PRO A 235 -1.58 1.10 -47.96
CA PRO A 235 -0.87 2.39 -48.00
C PRO A 235 -0.80 3.12 -46.65
N ASN A 236 -1.64 2.73 -45.69
CA ASN A 236 -1.66 3.30 -44.34
C ASN A 236 -0.98 2.37 -43.30
N GLY A 237 -0.35 1.27 -43.75
CA GLY A 237 0.19 0.23 -42.90
C GLY A 237 -0.86 -0.60 -42.17
N VAL A 238 -0.41 -1.62 -41.43
CA VAL A 238 -1.24 -2.48 -40.59
C VAL A 238 -0.67 -2.44 -39.18
N PRO A 239 -1.48 -2.13 -38.14
CA PRO A 239 -1.03 -2.24 -36.76
C PRO A 239 -0.82 -3.72 -36.40
N VAL A 240 0.36 -4.04 -35.89
CA VAL A 240 0.74 -5.36 -35.41
C VAL A 240 1.08 -5.24 -33.94
N LEU A 241 0.42 -6.04 -33.10
CA LEU A 241 0.77 -6.18 -31.69
C LEU A 241 2.13 -6.85 -31.63
N VAL A 242 3.10 -6.20 -30.99
CA VAL A 242 4.46 -6.73 -30.85
C VAL A 242 4.79 -7.10 -29.42
N ALA A 243 4.11 -6.53 -28.43
CA ALA A 243 4.29 -6.90 -27.04
C ALA A 243 2.99 -6.74 -26.27
N ASP A 244 2.71 -7.68 -25.37
CA ASP A 244 1.51 -7.67 -24.56
C ASP A 244 1.78 -8.25 -23.17
N PHE A 245 1.78 -7.39 -22.16
CA PHE A 245 2.06 -7.74 -20.78
C PHE A 245 0.94 -7.27 -19.87
N GLU A 246 0.66 -8.01 -18.80
CA GLU A 246 -0.36 -7.62 -17.82
C GLU A 246 0.21 -7.65 -16.39
N LEU A 247 0.25 -6.48 -15.75
CA LEU A 247 0.73 -6.32 -14.39
C LEU A 247 -0.41 -6.52 -13.41
N PHE A 248 -0.21 -7.39 -12.44
CA PHE A 248 -1.16 -7.68 -11.36
C PHE A 248 -0.64 -7.20 -10.02
N GLY A 249 -1.49 -6.54 -9.26
CA GLY A 249 -1.20 -6.07 -7.92
C GLY A 249 -2.44 -5.71 -7.13
N LYS A 250 -2.22 -5.29 -5.89
CA LYS A 250 -3.26 -4.92 -4.93
C LYS A 250 -2.83 -3.71 -4.10
N MET A 251 -3.79 -2.86 -3.81
CA MET A 251 -3.68 -1.74 -2.91
C MET A 251 -4.61 -1.97 -1.72
N GLN A 252 -4.13 -1.68 -0.52
CA GLN A 252 -4.98 -1.59 0.67
C GLN A 252 -4.73 -0.31 1.45
N GLY A 253 -5.82 0.30 1.94
CA GLY A 253 -5.82 1.48 2.78
C GLY A 253 -6.68 1.26 4.01
N ILE A 254 -6.06 0.87 5.13
CA ILE A 254 -6.76 0.43 6.33
C ILE A 254 -6.61 1.48 7.42
N GLN A 255 -7.70 1.85 8.09
CA GLN A 255 -7.61 2.76 9.23
C GLN A 255 -6.66 2.20 10.30
N SER A 256 -5.79 3.06 10.82
CA SER A 256 -4.73 2.61 11.75
C SER A 256 -5.26 1.97 13.02
N CYS A 257 -6.46 2.38 13.47
CA CYS A 257 -7.11 1.83 14.64
C CYS A 257 -7.58 0.38 14.38
N PRO A 258 -7.06 -0.64 15.09
CA PRO A 258 -7.41 -2.04 14.88
C PRO A 258 -8.90 -2.32 15.01
N VAL A 259 -9.54 -1.66 15.98
CA VAL A 259 -10.97 -1.76 16.26
C VAL A 259 -11.76 -1.31 15.05
N THR A 260 -11.50 -0.09 14.55
CA THR A 260 -12.25 0.47 13.43
C THR A 260 -11.97 -0.30 12.13
N ALA A 261 -10.73 -0.71 11.90
CA ALA A 261 -10.39 -1.57 10.76
C ALA A 261 -11.16 -2.90 10.78
N THR A 262 -11.18 -3.57 11.93
CA THR A 262 -11.88 -4.84 12.11
C THR A 262 -13.38 -4.67 11.92
N THR A 263 -14.00 -3.62 12.50
CA THR A 263 -15.44 -3.40 12.37
C THR A 263 -15.84 -3.04 10.95
N SER A 264 -15.07 -2.19 10.25
CA SER A 264 -15.29 -1.85 8.85
C SER A 264 -15.19 -3.08 7.95
N LEU A 265 -14.20 -3.95 8.16
CA LEU A 265 -14.07 -5.20 7.40
C LEU A 265 -15.24 -6.16 7.64
N LEU A 266 -15.65 -6.34 8.89
CA LEU A 266 -16.77 -7.21 9.21
C LEU A 266 -18.10 -6.65 8.68
N LYS A 267 -18.26 -5.33 8.66
CA LYS A 267 -19.38 -4.65 8.01
C LYS A 267 -19.37 -4.90 6.49
N SER A 268 -18.24 -4.70 5.80
CA SER A 268 -18.16 -4.91 4.34
C SER A 268 -18.40 -6.36 3.93
N GLN A 269 -18.09 -7.32 4.81
CA GLN A 269 -18.41 -8.74 4.62
C GLN A 269 -19.85 -9.13 5.02
N GLY A 270 -20.66 -8.18 5.48
CA GLY A 270 -22.06 -8.40 5.87
C GLY A 270 -22.23 -9.09 7.24
N PHE A 271 -21.20 -9.08 8.09
CA PHE A 271 -21.24 -9.71 9.42
C PHE A 271 -21.72 -8.76 10.53
N MET A 272 -21.75 -7.46 10.27
CA MET A 272 -22.31 -6.46 11.18
C MET A 272 -23.08 -5.39 10.41
N ASN A 273 -24.11 -4.84 11.05
CA ASN A 273 -24.79 -3.63 10.58
C ASN A 273 -24.10 -2.37 11.11
N ASP A 274 -24.48 -1.22 10.55
CA ASP A 274 -23.90 0.09 10.90
C ASP A 274 -24.00 0.41 12.38
N LYS A 275 -25.16 0.14 12.98
CA LYS A 275 -25.41 0.44 14.39
C LYS A 275 -24.49 -0.37 15.30
N ASN A 276 -24.38 -1.68 15.09
CA ASN A 276 -23.54 -2.56 15.90
C ASN A 276 -22.06 -2.21 15.73
N ALA A 277 -21.63 -1.90 14.51
CA ALA A 277 -20.26 -1.47 14.24
C ALA A 277 -19.93 -0.16 14.96
N GLN A 278 -20.85 0.81 14.93
CA GLN A 278 -20.70 2.09 15.62
C GLN A 278 -20.67 1.91 17.14
N ASP A 279 -21.67 1.24 17.72
CA ASP A 279 -21.78 1.02 19.17
C ASP A 279 -20.53 0.31 19.72
N PHE A 280 -20.01 -0.69 19.00
CA PHE A 280 -18.77 -1.37 19.40
C PHE A 280 -17.54 -0.47 19.28
N THR A 281 -17.42 0.27 18.16
CA THR A 281 -16.29 1.17 17.93
C THR A 281 -16.22 2.24 19.01
N ASP A 282 -17.36 2.81 19.42
CA ASP A 282 -17.45 3.80 20.49
C ASP A 282 -17.06 3.21 21.86
N ALA A 283 -17.56 2.01 22.18
CA ALA A 283 -17.22 1.32 23.42
C ALA A 283 -15.72 1.02 23.51
N ALA A 284 -15.13 0.47 22.43
CA ALA A 284 -13.72 0.15 22.36
C ALA A 284 -12.83 1.42 22.38
N ASN A 285 -13.25 2.51 21.74
CA ASN A 285 -12.55 3.79 21.79
C ASN A 285 -12.57 4.40 23.21
N GLN A 286 -13.73 4.38 23.87
CA GLN A 286 -13.85 4.85 25.24
C GLN A 286 -12.97 4.03 26.18
N PHE A 287 -12.99 2.71 26.00
CA PHE A 287 -12.16 1.77 26.74
C PHE A 287 -10.67 2.05 26.55
N ARG A 288 -10.21 2.19 25.29
CA ARG A 288 -8.83 2.54 24.96
C ARG A 288 -8.37 3.79 25.71
N ARG A 289 -9.17 4.87 25.65
CA ARG A 289 -8.84 6.14 26.31
C ARG A 289 -8.76 6.03 27.83
N ARG A 290 -9.56 5.16 28.45
CA ARG A 290 -9.58 4.98 29.91
C ARG A 290 -8.49 4.04 30.43
N VAL A 291 -8.20 2.98 29.70
CA VAL A 291 -7.40 1.85 30.22
C VAL A 291 -5.98 1.80 29.67
N PHE A 292 -5.77 2.20 28.40
CA PHE A 292 -4.44 2.17 27.78
C PHE A 292 -3.69 3.49 27.93
N ALA A 293 -4.41 4.61 28.11
CA ALA A 293 -3.78 5.92 28.25
C ALA A 293 -2.93 5.96 29.55
N GLY A 294 -1.61 6.09 29.38
CA GLY A 294 -0.66 6.17 30.50
C GLY A 294 -0.15 4.83 31.05
N ASP A 295 -0.64 3.69 30.56
CA ASP A 295 -0.16 2.36 30.95
C ASP A 295 0.82 1.81 29.90
N ARG A 296 2.11 1.76 30.24
CA ARG A 296 3.17 1.31 29.33
C ARG A 296 3.03 -0.16 28.93
N GLY A 297 2.57 -1.02 29.84
CA GLY A 297 2.46 -2.47 29.59
C GLY A 297 1.32 -2.77 28.63
N LEU A 298 0.14 -2.23 28.92
CA LEU A 298 -1.03 -2.34 28.04
C LEU A 298 -0.80 -1.60 26.71
N GLY A 299 -0.18 -0.43 26.75
CA GLY A 299 0.19 0.34 25.54
C GLY A 299 1.05 -0.46 24.55
N ALA A 300 1.93 -1.34 25.03
CA ALA A 300 2.72 -2.21 24.17
C ALA A 300 1.87 -3.23 23.40
N TRP A 301 0.83 -3.80 24.04
CA TRP A 301 -0.12 -4.70 23.37
C TRP A 301 -0.98 -3.97 22.34
N TRP A 302 -1.39 -2.73 22.65
CA TRP A 302 -2.12 -1.92 21.69
C TRP A 302 -1.26 -1.55 20.48
N ALA A 303 -0.01 -1.14 20.70
CA ALA A 303 0.94 -0.88 19.62
C ALA A 303 1.24 -2.14 18.78
N LEU A 304 1.24 -3.33 19.40
CA LEU A 304 1.32 -4.61 18.70
C LEU A 304 0.13 -4.81 17.74
N ALA A 305 -1.10 -4.50 18.18
CA ALA A 305 -2.29 -4.60 17.36
C ALA A 305 -2.25 -3.55 16.24
N GLU A 306 -2.00 -2.27 16.56
CA GLU A 306 -1.93 -1.16 15.61
C GLU A 306 -0.95 -1.43 14.47
N ARG A 307 0.27 -1.90 14.77
CA ARG A 307 1.29 -2.14 13.74
C ARG A 307 0.97 -3.30 12.79
N ASN A 308 0.03 -4.16 13.17
CA ASN A 308 -0.36 -5.35 12.42
C ASN A 308 -1.74 -5.21 11.77
N THR A 309 -2.43 -4.08 11.96
CA THR A 309 -3.82 -3.88 11.54
C THR A 309 -4.02 -4.21 10.05
N ALA A 310 -3.18 -3.68 9.16
CA ALA A 310 -3.29 -3.93 7.72
C ALA A 310 -3.11 -5.43 7.37
N SER A 311 -2.06 -6.08 7.89
CA SER A 311 -1.83 -7.52 7.67
C SER A 311 -2.96 -8.39 8.24
N ILE A 312 -3.52 -8.03 9.41
CA ILE A 312 -4.67 -8.72 10.00
C ILE A 312 -5.88 -8.61 9.07
N ALA A 313 -6.18 -7.41 8.58
CA ALA A 313 -7.30 -7.17 7.68
C ALA A 313 -7.16 -7.98 6.37
N GLY A 314 -5.95 -8.01 5.79
CA GLY A 314 -5.64 -8.81 4.60
C GLY A 314 -5.90 -10.31 4.82
N VAL A 315 -5.39 -10.89 5.91
CA VAL A 315 -5.65 -12.31 6.24
C VAL A 315 -7.13 -12.56 6.50
N MET A 316 -7.80 -11.67 7.23
CA MET A 316 -9.24 -11.82 7.48
C MET A 316 -10.07 -11.78 6.19
N ARG A 317 -9.70 -10.92 5.23
CA ARG A 317 -10.34 -10.86 3.92
C ARG A 317 -10.15 -12.14 3.12
N ALA A 318 -8.94 -12.71 3.13
CA ALA A 318 -8.61 -13.94 2.43
C ALA A 318 -9.28 -15.20 3.02
N HIS A 319 -9.69 -15.16 4.30
CA HIS A 319 -10.24 -16.32 5.02
C HIS A 319 -11.62 -16.07 5.64
N PRO A 320 -12.65 -15.69 4.83
CA PRO A 320 -13.94 -15.23 5.33
C PRO A 320 -14.70 -16.30 6.12
N ARG A 321 -14.45 -17.59 5.88
CA ARG A 321 -15.11 -18.70 6.61
C ARG A 321 -14.71 -18.74 8.08
N VAL A 322 -13.41 -18.63 8.37
CA VAL A 322 -12.90 -18.64 9.75
C VAL A 322 -13.31 -17.35 10.46
N VAL A 323 -13.20 -16.22 9.76
CA VAL A 323 -13.59 -14.90 10.29
C VAL A 323 -15.07 -14.86 10.65
N ARG A 324 -15.96 -15.34 9.78
CA ARG A 324 -17.42 -15.39 10.03
C ARG A 324 -17.76 -16.13 11.33
N LYS A 325 -17.01 -17.18 11.65
CA LYS A 325 -17.22 -17.97 12.87
C LYS A 325 -16.68 -17.26 14.11
N ALA A 326 -15.42 -16.82 14.07
CA ALA A 326 -14.71 -16.41 15.27
C ALA A 326 -14.85 -14.91 15.59
N ALA A 327 -14.78 -14.03 14.58
CA ALA A 327 -14.69 -12.60 14.83
C ALA A 327 -15.95 -11.99 15.46
N PRO A 328 -17.19 -12.28 15.00
CA PRO A 328 -18.38 -11.77 15.68
C PRO A 328 -18.47 -12.22 17.14
N ALA A 329 -18.09 -13.47 17.44
CA ALA A 329 -18.10 -14.00 18.81
C ALA A 329 -17.10 -13.27 19.71
N VAL A 330 -15.88 -13.01 19.21
CA VAL A 330 -14.88 -12.19 19.91
C VAL A 330 -15.41 -10.79 20.22
N LEU A 331 -16.06 -10.12 19.26
CA LEU A 331 -16.57 -8.77 19.46
C LEU A 331 -17.71 -8.70 20.47
N VAL A 332 -18.66 -9.63 20.42
CA VAL A 332 -19.79 -9.69 21.36
C VAL A 332 -19.29 -9.92 22.79
N GLU A 333 -18.41 -10.91 22.98
CA GLU A 333 -17.84 -11.23 24.29
C GLU A 333 -16.95 -10.09 24.81
N LEU A 334 -16.19 -9.43 23.92
CA LEU A 334 -15.41 -8.25 24.29
C LEU A 334 -16.34 -7.12 24.75
N ALA A 335 -17.41 -6.81 24.02
CA ALA A 335 -18.37 -5.78 24.42
C ALA A 335 -18.99 -6.05 25.80
N LEU A 336 -19.34 -7.31 26.09
CA LEU A 336 -19.84 -7.73 27.41
C LEU A 336 -18.78 -7.54 28.50
N THR A 337 -17.55 -7.96 28.23
CA THR A 337 -16.44 -7.89 29.18
C THR A 337 -16.03 -6.43 29.47
N LEU A 338 -16.01 -5.57 28.44
CA LEU A 338 -15.73 -4.13 28.57
C LEU A 338 -16.76 -3.40 29.43
N GLY A 339 -17.99 -3.92 29.52
CA GLY A 339 -19.02 -3.43 30.44
C GLY A 339 -18.75 -3.73 31.92
N GLY A 340 -17.62 -4.35 32.26
CA GLY A 340 -17.19 -4.64 33.64
C GLY A 340 -17.98 -5.76 34.32
N LYS A 341 -18.80 -6.49 33.57
CA LYS A 341 -19.63 -7.58 34.07
C LYS A 341 -19.18 -8.91 33.45
N GLY A 342 -18.47 -9.71 34.23
CA GLY A 342 -18.15 -11.09 33.85
C GLY A 342 -16.68 -11.47 33.97
N LYS A 343 -16.44 -12.75 33.74
CA LYS A 343 -15.11 -13.34 33.57
C LYS A 343 -14.89 -13.58 32.08
N ILE A 344 -13.64 -13.56 31.64
CA ILE A 344 -13.27 -13.97 30.29
C ILE A 344 -13.68 -15.43 30.11
N SER A 345 -14.63 -15.68 29.21
CA SER A 345 -15.18 -17.00 28.96
C SER A 345 -14.17 -17.89 28.23
N GLU A 346 -14.28 -19.22 28.41
CA GLU A 346 -13.50 -20.18 27.61
C GLU A 346 -13.83 -20.08 26.12
N ALA A 347 -15.08 -19.72 25.78
CA ALA A 347 -15.51 -19.48 24.42
C ALA A 347 -14.76 -18.30 23.77
N PHE A 348 -14.63 -17.17 24.49
CA PHE A 348 -13.82 -16.04 24.03
C PHE A 348 -12.38 -16.45 23.76
N VAL A 349 -11.74 -17.13 24.71
CA VAL A 349 -10.34 -17.59 24.55
C VAL A 349 -10.21 -18.53 23.35
N THR A 350 -11.18 -19.40 23.13
CA THR A 350 -11.21 -20.30 21.97
C THR A 350 -11.28 -19.52 20.66
N HIS A 351 -12.19 -18.55 20.52
CA HIS A 351 -12.32 -17.78 19.28
C HIS A 351 -11.13 -16.87 19.00
N VAL A 352 -10.55 -16.25 20.03
CA VAL A 352 -9.30 -15.48 19.86
C VAL A 352 -8.15 -16.41 19.46
N THR A 353 -8.08 -17.61 20.03
CA THR A 353 -7.09 -18.63 19.63
C THR A 353 -7.25 -19.03 18.16
N GLU A 354 -8.48 -19.22 17.68
CA GLU A 354 -8.76 -19.51 16.27
C GLU A 354 -8.24 -18.40 15.35
N LEU A 355 -8.53 -17.13 15.66
CA LEU A 355 -8.06 -15.99 14.86
C LEU A 355 -6.53 -15.84 14.91
N LEU A 356 -5.91 -15.90 16.09
CA LEU A 356 -4.45 -15.78 16.18
C LEU A 356 -3.72 -16.96 15.52
N THR A 357 -4.31 -18.16 15.52
CA THR A 357 -3.76 -19.31 14.80
C THR A 357 -3.82 -19.10 13.30
N LEU A 358 -4.94 -18.55 12.80
CA LEU A 358 -5.07 -18.14 11.40
C LEU A 358 -3.97 -17.13 11.03
N PHE A 359 -3.76 -16.10 11.84
CA PHE A 359 -2.72 -15.09 11.61
C PHE A 359 -1.30 -15.65 11.74
N ALA A 360 -1.07 -16.58 12.66
CA ALA A 360 0.20 -17.29 12.83
C ALA A 360 0.56 -18.21 11.65
N THR A 361 -0.45 -18.63 10.87
CA THR A 361 -0.30 -19.53 9.73
C THR A 361 -0.14 -18.73 8.43
N HIS A 362 -1.04 -17.78 8.18
CA HIS A 362 -1.17 -17.10 6.89
C HIS A 362 -0.65 -15.65 6.88
N GLY A 363 -0.28 -15.10 8.04
CA GLY A 363 0.22 -13.73 8.13
C GLY A 363 1.60 -13.53 7.53
N SER A 364 1.97 -12.26 7.37
CA SER A 364 3.36 -11.85 7.10
C SER A 364 4.32 -12.41 8.15
N ARG A 365 5.63 -12.48 7.86
CA ARG A 365 6.63 -12.94 8.84
C ARG A 365 6.45 -12.26 10.21
N ARG A 366 6.22 -10.95 10.22
CA ARG A 366 6.00 -10.17 11.43
C ARG A 366 4.70 -10.56 12.13
N LEU A 367 3.57 -10.55 11.43
CA LEU A 367 2.27 -10.93 11.99
C LEU A 367 2.31 -12.36 12.57
N ARG A 368 3.04 -13.29 11.94
CA ARG A 368 3.18 -14.66 12.46
C ARG A 368 3.92 -14.71 13.79
N VAL A 369 5.01 -13.96 13.93
CA VAL A 369 5.77 -13.88 15.19
C VAL A 369 4.92 -13.26 16.30
N ASP A 370 4.28 -12.13 16.00
CA ASP A 370 3.46 -11.39 16.96
C ASP A 370 2.23 -12.21 17.40
N SER A 371 1.59 -12.90 16.46
CA SER A 371 0.44 -13.77 16.75
C SER A 371 0.81 -14.96 17.63
N LYS A 372 1.98 -15.57 17.41
CA LYS A 372 2.51 -16.64 18.27
C LYS A 372 2.79 -16.15 19.69
N ALA A 373 3.30 -14.94 19.83
CA ALA A 373 3.55 -14.37 21.14
C ALA A 373 2.23 -14.07 21.88
N ALA A 374 1.23 -13.53 21.18
CA ALA A 374 -0.12 -13.33 21.74
C ALA A 374 -0.80 -14.65 22.15
N LEU A 375 -0.68 -15.70 21.33
CA LEU A 375 -1.17 -17.06 21.66
C LEU A 375 -0.59 -17.58 22.98
N GLY A 376 0.67 -17.26 23.28
CA GLY A 376 1.33 -17.69 24.51
C GLY A 376 0.73 -17.13 25.81
N VAL A 377 -0.05 -16.03 25.72
CA VAL A 377 -0.66 -15.38 26.90
C VAL A 377 -2.10 -15.83 27.12
N LEU A 378 -2.83 -16.17 26.05
CA LEU A 378 -4.27 -16.47 26.11
C LEU A 378 -4.68 -17.49 27.19
N PRO A 379 -3.97 -18.61 27.41
CA PRO A 379 -4.38 -19.59 28.43
C PRO A 379 -4.45 -18.99 29.85
N SER A 380 -3.63 -17.98 30.15
CA SER A 380 -3.61 -17.33 31.46
C SER A 380 -4.79 -16.41 31.72
N LEU A 381 -5.53 -16.02 30.67
CA LEU A 381 -6.66 -15.10 30.74
C LEU A 381 -7.99 -15.82 31.00
N ALA A 382 -8.08 -17.12 30.72
CA ALA A 382 -9.31 -17.90 30.87
C ALA A 382 -9.85 -17.87 32.31
N GLY A 383 -11.13 -17.55 32.47
CA GLY A 383 -11.80 -17.50 33.78
C GLY A 383 -11.37 -16.33 34.68
N LYS A 384 -10.48 -15.46 34.21
CA LYS A 384 -10.09 -14.23 34.92
C LYS A 384 -11.15 -13.17 34.77
N SER A 385 -11.32 -12.36 35.81
CA SER A 385 -12.03 -11.09 35.67
C SER A 385 -11.26 -10.17 34.72
N PHE A 386 -11.96 -9.17 34.22
CA PHE A 386 -11.36 -8.18 33.33
C PHE A 386 -10.11 -7.50 33.94
N ASN A 387 -10.18 -7.10 35.21
CA ASN A 387 -9.06 -6.45 35.91
C ASN A 387 -7.86 -7.39 36.08
N GLU A 388 -8.09 -8.65 36.47
CA GLU A 388 -7.02 -9.65 36.58
C GLU A 388 -6.35 -9.91 35.22
N ALA A 389 -7.13 -9.95 34.14
CA ALA A 389 -6.59 -10.12 32.79
C ALA A 389 -5.74 -8.91 32.36
N MET A 390 -6.16 -7.69 32.66
CA MET A 390 -5.36 -6.49 32.41
C MET A 390 -4.07 -6.48 33.23
N ASP A 391 -4.11 -6.92 34.49
CA ASP A 391 -2.91 -7.04 35.33
C ASP A 391 -1.92 -8.06 34.77
N ILE A 392 -2.40 -9.18 34.22
CA ILE A 392 -1.56 -10.17 33.53
C ILE A 392 -0.91 -9.54 32.29
N LEU A 393 -1.71 -8.91 31.42
CA LEU A 393 -1.21 -8.29 30.18
C LEU A 393 -0.23 -7.14 30.46
N ARG A 394 -0.44 -6.37 31.52
CA ARG A 394 0.47 -5.30 31.96
C ARG A 394 1.86 -5.85 32.30
N ASN A 395 1.90 -7.00 32.96
CA ASN A 395 3.13 -7.61 33.46
C ASN A 395 3.81 -8.55 32.44
N GLN A 396 3.12 -8.91 31.36
CA GLN A 396 3.65 -9.78 30.32
C GLN A 396 3.78 -9.03 28.99
N GLN A 397 5.02 -8.79 28.55
CA GLN A 397 5.24 -8.06 27.30
C GLN A 397 4.88 -8.89 26.05
N PRO A 398 4.33 -8.25 25.01
CA PRO A 398 3.89 -8.91 23.77
C PRO A 398 5.00 -9.51 22.93
N THR A 399 6.23 -9.04 23.06
CA THR A 399 7.38 -9.62 22.39
C THR A 399 8.48 -9.78 23.42
N ARG A 400 8.97 -11.01 23.62
CA ARG A 400 10.22 -11.19 24.35
C ARG A 400 11.29 -10.52 23.52
N ILE A 401 11.79 -9.36 23.95
CA ILE A 401 13.13 -8.93 23.55
C ILE A 401 14.02 -10.12 23.94
N PRO A 402 14.69 -10.80 22.98
CA PRO A 402 15.62 -11.83 23.36
C PRO A 402 16.64 -11.16 24.28
N VAL A 403 16.63 -11.53 25.55
CA VAL A 403 17.68 -11.11 26.48
C VAL A 403 18.95 -11.69 25.86
N ARG A 404 19.80 -10.82 25.29
CA ARG A 404 21.14 -11.22 24.86
C ARG A 404 21.77 -11.82 26.11
N GLN A 405 21.88 -13.14 26.15
CA GLN A 405 22.68 -13.80 27.16
C GLN A 405 24.10 -13.30 26.90
N HIS A 406 24.61 -12.45 27.79
CA HIS A 406 26.02 -12.12 27.76
C HIS A 406 26.77 -13.45 27.82
N PRO A 407 27.72 -13.70 26.90
CA PRO A 407 28.53 -14.90 26.98
C PRO A 407 29.16 -14.92 28.37
N LYS A 408 28.97 -16.05 29.09
CA LYS A 408 29.70 -16.28 30.33
C LYS A 408 31.18 -16.19 29.98
N SER A 409 31.87 -15.27 30.63
CA SER A 409 33.31 -15.05 30.51
C SER A 409 34.09 -16.28 30.96
#